data_AF-A0A9D1STZ7-F1
#
_entry.id   AF-A0A9D1STZ7-F1
#
_cell.length_a   1.000
_cell.length_b   1.000
_cell.length_c   1.000
_cell.angle_alpha   90.00
_cell.angle_beta   90.00
_cell.angle_gamma   90.00
#
_symmetry.space_group_name_H-M   'P 1'
#
loop_
_entity.id
_entity.type
_entity.pdbx_description
1 polymer ?
#
loop_
_entity_poly.entity_id
_entity_poly.type
_entity_poly.pdbx_seq_one_letter_code
_entity_poly.pdbx_strand_id
1 'polypeptide(L)'
;LNDDEKTVAACDLLVPGVGEIIGGSQREERYDVLKARIEEMGMTEEDYWWYMDLRKYGGVKHSGYGLGFERIIMYITGMSNIRDVLPFPRTPKSAEF
;
A
#
# COMPACT_ATOMS: atom_id res chain seq x y z
N LEU A 1 -9.24 -9.62 -9.12
CA LEU A 1 -9.71 -10.64 -8.14
C LEU A 1 -8.89 -11.91 -8.32
N ASN A 2 -8.73 -12.70 -7.26
CA ASN A 2 -8.21 -14.06 -7.36
C ASN A 2 -9.21 -14.96 -8.08
N ASP A 3 -8.81 -16.20 -8.39
CA ASP A 3 -9.65 -17.17 -9.10
C ASP A 3 -10.93 -17.54 -8.33
N ASP A 4 -11.00 -17.23 -7.04
CA ASP A 4 -12.19 -17.43 -6.20
C ASP A 4 -13.24 -16.33 -6.36
N GLU A 5 -12.94 -15.27 -7.12
CA GLU A 5 -13.74 -14.05 -7.32
C GLU A 5 -14.19 -13.35 -6.02
N LYS A 6 -13.55 -13.67 -4.88
CA LYS A 6 -13.91 -13.18 -3.55
C LYS A 6 -12.77 -12.45 -2.87
N THR A 7 -11.54 -12.85 -3.15
CA THR A 7 -10.34 -12.33 -2.49
C THR A 7 -9.38 -11.70 -3.48
N VAL A 8 -8.34 -11.07 -2.95
CA VAL A 8 -7.24 -10.48 -3.71
C VAL A 8 -5.91 -11.00 -3.19
N ALA A 9 -4.87 -10.96 -4.01
CA ALA A 9 -3.51 -11.37 -3.64
C ALA A 9 -2.80 -10.31 -2.78
N ALA A 10 -3.38 -10.00 -1.61
CA ALA A 10 -2.82 -9.10 -0.59
C ALA A 10 -2.02 -9.89 0.46
N CYS A 11 -1.08 -9.21 1.10
CA CYS A 11 -0.25 -9.77 2.17
C CYS A 11 0.11 -8.67 3.18
N ASP A 12 -0.02 -9.00 4.46
CA ASP A 12 0.35 -8.14 5.59
C ASP A 12 1.36 -8.88 6.49
N LEU A 13 2.47 -8.23 6.83
CA LEU A 13 3.46 -8.73 7.78
C LEU A 13 3.20 -8.15 9.16
N LEU A 14 2.73 -9.01 10.06
CA LEU A 14 2.44 -8.67 11.45
C LEU A 14 3.61 -9.09 12.35
N VAL A 15 4.07 -8.17 13.20
CA VAL A 15 5.09 -8.45 14.23
C VAL A 15 4.55 -8.19 15.64
N PRO A 16 5.08 -8.86 16.67
CA PRO A 16 4.67 -8.64 18.05
C PRO A 16 4.83 -7.17 18.51
N GLY A 17 3.87 -6.69 19.30
CA GLY A 17 3.90 -5.34 19.88
C GLY A 17 3.45 -4.22 18.92
N VAL A 18 4.11 -4.08 17.76
CA VAL A 18 3.82 -3.01 16.81
C VAL A 18 2.62 -3.33 15.90
N GLY A 19 2.39 -4.60 15.57
CA GLY A 19 1.37 -5.02 14.61
C GLY A 19 1.92 -5.06 13.18
N GLU A 20 1.18 -4.56 12.19
CA GLU A 20 1.63 -4.53 10.80
C GLU A 20 2.87 -3.65 10.61
N ILE A 21 3.89 -4.11 9.88
CA ILE A 21 5.04 -3.28 9.47
C ILE A 21 5.23 -3.23 7.95
N ILE A 22 4.80 -4.26 7.24
CA ILE A 22 4.83 -4.32 5.77
C ILE A 22 3.44 -4.70 5.28
N GLY A 23 2.95 -3.96 4.28
CA GLY A 23 1.74 -4.28 3.55
C GLY A 23 2.04 -4.33 2.06
N GLY A 24 1.47 -5.30 1.34
CA GLY A 24 1.77 -5.50 -0.07
C GLY A 24 0.70 -6.27 -0.83
N SER A 25 0.84 -6.29 -2.15
CA SER A 25 0.00 -7.12 -3.00
C SER A 25 0.63 -7.40 -4.35
N GLN A 26 0.17 -8.46 -5.00
CA GLN A 26 0.27 -8.55 -6.46
C GLN A 26 -0.66 -7.50 -7.07
N ARG A 27 -0.15 -6.77 -8.06
CA ARG A 27 -0.91 -5.74 -8.75
C ARG A 27 -1.75 -6.38 -9.85
N GLU A 28 -2.97 -5.90 -10.04
CA GLU A 28 -3.82 -6.35 -11.14
C GLU A 28 -3.18 -5.92 -12.48
N GLU A 29 -2.70 -6.90 -13.24
CA GLU A 29 -2.04 -6.69 -14.53
C GLU A 29 -3.01 -6.75 -15.72
N ARG A 30 -4.22 -7.27 -15.54
CA ARG A 30 -5.21 -7.39 -16.61
C ARG A 30 -5.99 -6.10 -16.77
N TYR A 31 -5.92 -5.50 -17.96
CA TYR A 31 -6.53 -4.21 -18.26
C TYR A 31 -8.02 -4.15 -17.90
N ASP A 32 -8.81 -5.08 -18.44
CA ASP A 32 -10.26 -5.06 -18.29
C ASP A 32 -10.70 -5.26 -16.84
N VAL A 33 -9.98 -6.10 -16.09
CA VAL A 33 -10.24 -6.33 -14.67
C VAL A 33 -9.94 -5.06 -13.87
N LEU A 34 -8.80 -4.40 -14.13
CA LEU A 34 -8.45 -3.15 -13.46
C LEU A 34 -9.45 -2.04 -13.79
N LYS A 35 -9.86 -1.92 -15.05
CA LYS A 35 -10.87 -0.95 -15.50
C LYS A 35 -12.20 -1.15 -14.78
N ALA A 36 -12.71 -2.38 -14.74
CA ALA A 36 -13.94 -2.70 -14.03
C ALA A 36 -13.87 -2.33 -12.54
N ARG A 37 -12.71 -2.51 -11.89
CA ARG A 37 -12.49 -2.12 -10.49
C ARG A 37 -12.47 -0.60 -10.29
N ILE A 38 -11.88 0.16 -11.22
CA ILE A 38 -11.91 1.64 -11.21
C ILE A 38 -13.36 2.12 -11.29
N GLU A 39 -14.15 1.56 -12.20
CA GLU A 39 -15.58 1.88 -12.36
C GLU A 39 -16.39 1.52 -11.11
N GLU A 40 -16.21 0.31 -10.56
CA GLU A 40 -16.89 -0.16 -9.34
C GLU A 40 -16.59 0.73 -8.12
N MET A 41 -15.37 1.25 -8.02
CA MET A 41 -14.95 2.14 -6.94
C MET A 41 -15.33 3.61 -7.17
N GLY A 42 -16.02 3.92 -8.29
CA GLY A 42 -16.45 5.28 -8.62
C GLY A 42 -15.28 6.24 -8.91
N MET A 43 -14.18 5.71 -9.43
CA MET A 43 -12.97 6.47 -9.74
C MET A 43 -12.99 6.92 -11.22
N THR A 44 -12.44 8.11 -11.50
CA THR A 44 -12.36 8.67 -12.86
C THR A 44 -11.22 8.00 -13.64
N GLU A 45 -11.52 7.24 -14.71
CA GLU A 45 -10.50 6.51 -15.49
C GLU A 45 -9.44 7.45 -16.09
N GLU A 46 -9.84 8.65 -16.50
CA GLU A 46 -8.96 9.65 -17.11
C GLU A 46 -7.82 10.07 -16.19
N ASP A 47 -8.00 10.07 -14.87
CA ASP A 47 -6.93 10.39 -13.90
C ASP A 47 -5.84 9.30 -13.87
N TYR A 48 -6.17 8.08 -14.31
CA TYR A 48 -5.30 6.90 -14.29
C TYR A 48 -4.76 6.52 -15.66
N TRP A 49 -4.97 7.34 -16.70
CA TRP A 49 -4.64 7.00 -18.10
C TRP A 49 -3.24 6.39 -18.27
N TRP A 50 -2.22 7.00 -17.65
CA TRP A 50 -0.83 6.57 -17.73
C TRP A 50 -0.57 5.26 -16.99
N TYR A 51 -1.29 5.03 -15.88
CA TYR A 51 -1.19 3.81 -15.07
C TYR A 51 -1.89 2.63 -15.74
N MET A 52 -2.97 2.91 -16.47
CA MET A 52 -3.71 1.98 -17.31
C MET A 52 -2.88 1.55 -18.53
N ASP A 53 -2.12 2.47 -19.13
CA ASP A 53 -1.21 2.18 -20.24
C ASP A 53 -0.11 1.17 -19.89
N LEU A 54 0.30 1.09 -18.60
CA LEU A 54 1.22 0.05 -18.11
C LEU A 54 0.66 -1.37 -18.31
N ARG A 55 -0.66 -1.54 -18.45
CA ARG A 55 -1.33 -2.82 -18.72
C ARG A 55 -1.57 -3.05 -20.21
N LYS A 56 -1.61 -1.98 -21.02
CA LYS A 56 -1.79 -2.08 -22.48
C LYS A 56 -0.51 -2.43 -23.22
N TYR A 57 0.62 -1.86 -22.80
CA TYR A 57 1.87 -1.93 -23.56
C TYR A 57 2.92 -2.81 -22.87
N GLY A 58 2.71 -4.13 -22.92
CA GLY A 58 3.68 -5.10 -22.38
C GLY A 58 3.63 -5.27 -20.87
N GLY A 59 2.43 -5.13 -20.27
CA GLY A 59 2.23 -5.39 -18.85
C GLY A 59 2.65 -6.82 -18.45
N VAL A 60 3.16 -6.96 -17.22
CA VAL A 60 3.62 -8.24 -16.66
C VAL A 60 2.97 -8.51 -15.31
N LYS A 61 2.99 -9.76 -14.86
CA LYS A 61 2.69 -10.09 -13.46
C LYS A 61 3.76 -9.48 -12.56
N HIS A 62 3.35 -8.56 -11.69
CA HIS A 62 4.26 -7.84 -10.80
C HIS A 62 3.64 -7.65 -9.41
N SER A 63 4.50 -7.62 -8.40
CA SER A 63 4.12 -7.45 -7.01
C SER A 63 5.03 -6.42 -6.34
N GLY A 64 4.55 -5.83 -5.25
CA GLY A 64 5.34 -4.91 -4.45
C GLY A 64 4.75 -4.74 -3.07
N TYR A 65 5.51 -4.07 -2.20
CA TYR A 65 5.13 -3.83 -0.82
C TYR A 65 5.60 -2.44 -0.37
N GLY A 66 5.00 -1.94 0.72
CA GLY A 66 5.45 -0.76 1.44
C GLY A 66 5.89 -1.14 2.85
N LEU A 67 6.90 -0.45 3.38
CA LEU A 67 7.40 -0.63 4.74
C LEU A 67 7.17 0.68 5.52
N GLY A 68 6.52 0.59 6.68
CA GLY A 68 6.41 1.71 7.60
C GLY A 68 7.75 1.97 8.28
N PHE A 69 8.53 2.93 7.78
CA PHE A 69 9.90 3.16 8.23
C PHE A 69 9.99 3.50 9.74
N GLU A 70 9.14 4.38 10.24
CA GLU A 70 9.10 4.71 11.67
C GLU A 70 8.63 3.49 12.50
N ARG A 71 7.73 2.66 11.97
CA ARG A 71 7.24 1.46 12.67
C ARG A 71 8.33 0.38 12.82
N ILE A 72 9.20 0.21 11.83
CA ILE A 72 10.37 -0.68 11.98
C ILE A 72 11.39 -0.10 12.98
N ILE A 73 11.59 1.22 13.03
CA ILE A 73 12.44 1.84 14.05
C ILE A 73 11.86 1.63 15.45
N MET A 74 10.55 1.83 15.65
CA MET A 74 9.87 1.51 16.91
C MET A 74 10.11 0.05 17.33
N TYR A 75 9.97 -0.87 16.39
CA TYR A 75 10.13 -2.31 16.66
C TYR A 75 11.56 -2.65 17.10
N ILE A 76 12.58 -2.11 16.44
CA ILE A 76 13.99 -2.39 16.74
C ILE A 76 14.45 -1.70 18.02
N THR A 77 13.96 -0.49 18.29
CA THR A 77 14.34 0.31 19.47
C THR A 77 13.53 -0.02 20.72
N GLY A 78 12.38 -0.67 20.57
CA GLY A 78 11.43 -0.94 21.67
C GLY A 78 10.61 0.27 22.10
N MET A 79 10.69 1.39 21.38
CA MET A 79 9.91 2.59 21.68
C MET A 79 8.43 2.37 21.39
N SER A 80 7.57 2.81 22.30
CA SER A 80 6.12 2.56 22.23
C SER A 80 5.33 3.64 21.48
N ASN A 81 5.90 4.84 21.32
CA ASN A 81 5.27 5.96 20.61
C ASN A 81 6.02 6.30 19.33
N ILE A 82 5.31 6.35 18.21
CA ILE A 82 5.89 6.66 16.90
C ILE A 82 6.52 8.04 16.84
N ARG A 83 6.12 8.97 17.72
CA ARG A 83 6.68 10.32 17.77
C ARG A 83 8.12 10.35 18.27
N ASP A 84 8.55 9.32 18.98
CA ASP A 84 9.86 9.28 19.64
C ASP A 84 10.94 8.64 18.74
N VAL A 85 10.57 8.21 17.53
CA VAL A 85 11.47 7.55 16.57
C VAL A 85 11.78 8.40 15.34
N LEU A 86 11.36 9.67 15.34
CA LEU A 86 11.76 10.66 14.35
C LEU A 86 12.06 12.00 15.04
N PRO A 87 12.97 12.84 14.50
CA PRO A 87 13.42 14.05 15.20
C PRO A 87 12.30 15.06 15.48
N PHE A 88 11.44 15.30 14.49
CA PHE A 88 10.43 16.36 14.51
C PHE A 88 9.08 15.82 14.02
N PRO A 89 8.32 15.11 14.87
CA PRO A 89 7.06 14.50 14.48
C PRO A 89 6.03 15.53 14.02
N ARG A 90 5.19 15.15 13.06
CA ARG A 90 4.07 15.96 12.56
C ARG A 90 2.76 15.27 12.90
N THR A 91 1.91 15.94 13.67
CA THR A 91 0.60 15.41 14.09
C THR A 91 -0.45 16.52 14.07
N PRO A 92 -1.76 16.22 14.13
CA PRO A 92 -2.78 17.27 14.16
C PRO A 92 -2.48 18.31 15.24
N LYS A 93 -2.48 19.59 14.85
CA LYS A 93 -2.15 20.75 15.70
C LYS A 93 -0.68 20.86 16.15
N SER A 94 0.25 20.10 15.56
CA SER A 94 1.69 20.17 15.89
C SER A 94 2.56 20.10 14.62
N ALA A 95 3.29 21.20 14.38
CA ALA A 95 4.24 21.35 13.28
C ALA A 95 5.53 22.11 13.67
N GLU A 96 5.84 22.15 14.97
CA GLU A 96 7.05 22.75 15.53
C GLU A 96 8.25 21.79 15.47
N PHE A 97 9.46 22.28 15.69
CA PHE A 97 10.63 21.40 15.85
C PHE A 97 10.59 20.75 17.23
#